data_AF-A0A8J4TUJ3-F1
#
_entry.id   AF-A0A8J4TUJ3-F1
#
_cell.length_a   1.000
_cell.length_b   1.000
_cell.length_c   1.000
_cell.angle_alpha   90.00
_cell.angle_beta   90.00
_cell.angle_gamma   90.00
#
_symmetry.space_group_name_H-M   'P 1'
#
loop_
_entity.id
_entity.type
_entity.pdbx_description
1 polymer ?
#
loop_
_entity_poly.entity_id
_entity_poly.type
_entity_poly.pdbx_seq_one_letter_code
_entity_poly.pdbx_strand_id
1 'polypeptide(L)'
;MMRPLEVYWVGYEGAASGPPDLVRADESSSTQKSIAVLPFLNMSPDPENEYLSDGLTEDLIMSFSRLKGLRVPARTSSFAFKGKNEDIRRIGDQLNVKTILEGSVRKAGNRLRITAQLINAVDGDHLWSQTFDREMQEVFAIQDEITREIVDALEMQLVGAGDQPLGKHGTYNPDAYQLYLEARYHFNKFTGEGFKRCIECCKKALEIEPNYALAYAALSLSFQHGWFYGHLSFEEKLSVIGPHDLAAEKAVKLDPNLAETQTALAMVRFWNQRDWSRAEDCFKQAIRLNPNYVTAHEHYSLFLACRRRTEEAVTHARWALQLDPLSPMNNLGAAGLYWLVHRYDLMLEQAHRLFDLESNFFGTYWMLGLAHWSQGMHDAAVADLRKAVMLGGGPVPLADLGCLLGRLDRKAEAQQVLEDLRELGKHMYVQPPYLGLVHASLGNHDEAFACFARGMEHENGSLAYLREYCICAGLDDLRADPRFPALLKKIGVEA
;
A
#
# COMPACT_ATOMS: atom_id res chain seq x y z
N MET A 1 -17.42 -2.45 -41.04
CA MET A 1 -18.62 -3.08 -40.45
C MET A 1 -18.15 -4.17 -39.50
N MET A 2 -17.98 -3.87 -38.21
CA MET A 2 -17.70 -4.88 -37.18
C MET A 2 -19.03 -5.32 -36.56
N ARG A 3 -19.26 -6.64 -36.51
CA ARG A 3 -20.40 -7.22 -35.79
C ARG A 3 -20.01 -7.43 -34.33
N PRO A 4 -20.89 -7.18 -33.36
CA PRO A 4 -20.62 -7.50 -31.96
C PRO A 4 -20.62 -9.02 -31.74
N LEU A 5 -19.72 -9.49 -30.87
CA LEU A 5 -19.75 -10.86 -30.35
C LEU A 5 -20.82 -10.98 -29.27
N GLU A 6 -21.73 -11.94 -29.43
CA GLU A 6 -22.64 -12.38 -28.36
C GLU A 6 -21.91 -13.39 -27.46
N VAL A 7 -21.84 -13.10 -26.16
CA VAL A 7 -21.31 -14.01 -25.13
C VAL A 7 -22.50 -14.59 -24.37
N TYR A 8 -22.64 -15.92 -24.39
CA TYR A 8 -23.67 -16.63 -23.62
C TYR A 8 -23.09 -17.17 -22.31
N TRP A 9 -23.81 -16.94 -21.21
CA TRP A 9 -23.53 -17.52 -19.89
C TRP A 9 -24.43 -18.75 -19.68
N VAL A 10 -23.82 -19.91 -19.40
CA VAL A 10 -24.56 -21.13 -19.01
C VAL A 10 -24.42 -21.29 -17.49
N GLY A 11 -25.51 -21.05 -16.77
CA GLY A 11 -25.58 -21.21 -15.33
C GLY A 11 -25.72 -22.66 -14.91
N TYR A 12 -24.91 -23.09 -13.95
CA TYR A 12 -25.13 -24.31 -13.19
C TYR A 12 -25.88 -23.94 -11.90
N GLU A 13 -27.08 -24.49 -11.70
CA GLU A 13 -27.87 -24.32 -10.48
C GLU A 13 -27.21 -25.07 -9.31
N GLY A 14 -26.98 -24.37 -8.19
CA GLY A 14 -26.63 -25.02 -6.91
C GLY A 14 -25.38 -24.54 -6.19
N ALA A 15 -25.11 -23.23 -6.10
CA ALA A 15 -24.28 -22.66 -5.04
C ALA A 15 -24.68 -21.20 -4.78
N ALA A 16 -25.33 -20.95 -3.63
CA ALA A 16 -25.57 -19.60 -3.15
C ALA A 16 -24.26 -19.01 -2.61
N SER A 17 -23.41 -18.53 -3.52
CA SER A 17 -22.28 -17.65 -3.24
C SER A 17 -22.13 -16.71 -4.42
N GLY A 18 -23.00 -15.70 -4.49
CA GLY A 18 -22.81 -14.59 -5.41
C GLY A 18 -21.50 -13.88 -5.07
N PRO A 19 -20.77 -13.32 -6.05
CA PRO A 19 -19.69 -12.39 -5.75
C PRO A 19 -20.27 -11.28 -4.84
N PRO A 20 -19.51 -10.72 -3.89
CA PRO A 20 -19.92 -9.47 -3.27
C PRO A 20 -20.28 -8.50 -4.40
N ASP A 21 -21.30 -7.64 -4.22
CA ASP A 21 -21.66 -6.59 -5.18
C ASP A 21 -20.43 -5.68 -5.41
N LEU A 22 -19.55 -6.14 -6.29
CA LEU A 22 -18.45 -5.39 -6.86
C LEU A 22 -19.14 -4.52 -7.89
N VAL A 23 -19.33 -3.26 -7.52
CA VAL A 23 -19.78 -2.21 -8.43
C VAL A 23 -18.98 -2.38 -9.72
N ARG A 24 -19.64 -2.89 -10.76
CA ARG A 24 -19.07 -2.97 -12.09
C ARG A 24 -18.69 -1.54 -12.45
N ALA A 25 -17.44 -1.36 -12.86
CA ALA A 25 -16.98 -0.13 -13.47
C ALA A 25 -17.68 0.01 -14.83
N ASP A 26 -18.95 0.44 -14.79
CA ASP A 26 -19.65 0.95 -15.95
C ASP A 26 -19.16 2.38 -16.20
N GLU A 27 -18.98 2.72 -17.47
CA GLU A 27 -18.67 4.07 -17.99
C GLU A 27 -19.86 5.04 -17.81
N SER A 28 -20.56 4.99 -16.67
CA SER A 28 -21.62 5.92 -16.28
C SER A 28 -21.12 6.93 -15.23
N SER A 29 -19.92 7.48 -15.40
CA SER A 29 -19.23 8.32 -14.40
C SER A 29 -19.87 9.70 -14.15
N SER A 30 -21.02 10.04 -14.77
CA SER A 30 -21.62 11.35 -14.58
C SER A 30 -22.37 11.51 -13.25
N THR A 31 -22.67 10.44 -12.50
CA THR A 31 -23.51 10.49 -11.28
C THR A 31 -22.80 10.20 -9.96
N GLN A 32 -21.57 9.65 -9.97
CA GLN A 32 -20.87 9.35 -8.71
C GLN A 32 -20.44 10.63 -7.99
N LYS A 33 -20.64 10.68 -6.66
CA LYS A 33 -20.14 11.76 -5.80
C LYS A 33 -18.69 11.50 -5.43
N SER A 34 -17.89 12.54 -5.35
CA SER A 34 -16.44 12.42 -5.15
C SER A 34 -15.87 13.67 -4.50
N ILE A 35 -14.96 13.48 -3.55
CA ILE A 35 -14.27 14.58 -2.85
C ILE A 35 -12.77 14.26 -2.73
N ALA A 36 -11.91 15.21 -3.05
CA ALA A 36 -10.51 15.17 -2.62
C ALA A 36 -10.31 16.09 -1.43
N VAL A 37 -9.50 15.68 -0.46
CA VAL A 37 -9.06 16.57 0.64
C VAL A 37 -7.60 16.92 0.38
N LEU A 38 -7.31 18.19 0.11
CA LEU A 38 -5.96 18.68 -0.11
C LEU A 38 -5.24 18.92 1.23
N PRO A 39 -3.89 18.87 1.25
CA PRO A 39 -3.09 19.15 2.45
C PRO A 39 -3.44 20.50 3.06
N PHE A 40 -3.92 20.48 4.29
CA PHE A 40 -4.20 21.71 5.01
C PHE A 40 -2.89 22.45 5.26
N LEU A 41 -2.90 23.77 5.04
CA LEU A 41 -1.73 24.61 5.23
C LEU A 41 -1.40 24.76 6.72
N ASN A 42 -0.14 24.53 7.09
CA ASN A 42 0.34 24.87 8.42
C ASN A 42 0.53 26.40 8.54
N MET A 43 -0.34 27.06 9.31
CA MET A 43 -0.26 28.50 9.64
C MET A 43 0.20 28.74 11.10
N SER A 44 0.73 27.69 11.74
CA SER A 44 1.29 27.76 13.10
C SER A 44 2.59 28.56 13.11
N PRO A 45 2.92 29.25 14.23
CA PRO A 45 4.20 29.95 14.36
C PRO A 45 5.41 29.00 14.31
N ASP A 46 5.21 27.76 14.79
CA ASP A 46 6.23 26.72 14.83
C ASP A 46 6.03 25.74 13.65
N PRO A 47 6.99 25.69 12.71
CA PRO A 47 6.96 24.80 11.55
C PRO A 47 6.88 23.31 11.92
N GLU A 48 7.36 22.91 13.10
CA GLU A 48 7.35 21.52 13.54
C GLU A 48 5.93 20.97 13.72
N ASN A 49 4.89 21.82 13.74
CA ASN A 49 3.50 21.40 13.79
C ASN A 49 2.94 20.94 12.42
N GLU A 50 3.77 20.82 11.38
CA GLU A 50 3.31 20.34 10.07
C GLU A 50 2.70 18.93 10.13
N TYR A 51 3.17 18.06 11.04
CA TYR A 51 2.56 16.74 11.23
C TYR A 51 1.09 16.83 11.65
N LEU A 52 0.68 17.92 12.34
CA LEU A 52 -0.68 18.10 12.80
C LEU A 52 -1.61 18.49 11.64
N SER A 53 -1.19 19.43 10.79
CA SER A 53 -1.98 19.81 9.60
C SER A 53 -2.09 18.64 8.62
N ASP A 54 -0.99 17.92 8.41
CA ASP A 54 -0.95 16.75 7.53
C ASP A 54 -1.78 15.59 8.09
N GLY A 55 -1.65 15.34 9.39
CA GLY A 55 -2.39 14.28 10.09
C GLY A 55 -3.89 14.55 10.12
N LEU A 56 -4.32 15.78 10.39
CA LEU A 56 -5.74 16.16 10.33
C LEU A 56 -6.31 16.01 8.92
N THR A 57 -5.54 16.38 7.89
CA THR A 57 -5.93 16.16 6.49
C THR A 57 -6.14 14.67 6.22
N GLU A 58 -5.18 13.84 6.64
CA GLU A 58 -5.23 12.39 6.45
C GLU A 58 -6.41 11.74 7.20
N ASP A 59 -6.73 12.19 8.41
CA ASP A 59 -7.89 11.70 9.16
C ASP A 59 -9.22 12.08 8.52
N LEU A 60 -9.31 13.28 7.90
CA LEU A 60 -10.48 13.66 7.10
C LEU A 60 -10.61 12.76 5.86
N ILE A 61 -9.51 12.49 5.14
CA ILE A 61 -9.49 11.51 4.04
C ILE A 61 -9.99 10.15 4.54
N MET A 62 -9.48 9.67 5.67
CA MET A 62 -9.90 8.40 6.26
C MET A 62 -11.38 8.41 6.68
N SER A 63 -11.90 9.53 7.14
CA SER A 63 -13.31 9.66 7.52
C SER A 63 -14.25 9.65 6.31
N PHE A 64 -13.93 10.42 5.27
CA PHE A 64 -14.72 10.43 4.03
C PHE A 64 -14.60 9.11 3.25
N SER A 65 -13.44 8.48 3.23
CA SER A 65 -13.20 7.22 2.49
C SER A 65 -14.12 6.07 2.94
N ARG A 66 -14.53 6.06 4.21
CA ARG A 66 -15.48 5.09 4.77
C ARG A 66 -16.92 5.29 4.28
N LEU A 67 -17.26 6.46 3.74
CA LEU A 67 -18.61 6.76 3.28
C LEU A 67 -18.91 6.01 1.98
N LYS A 68 -19.88 5.10 2.03
CA LYS A 68 -20.30 4.32 0.86
C LYS A 68 -20.88 5.24 -0.22
N GLY A 69 -20.48 5.01 -1.47
CA GLY A 69 -20.92 5.81 -2.61
C GLY A 69 -20.19 7.14 -2.79
N LEU A 70 -19.24 7.47 -1.91
CA LEU A 70 -18.32 8.60 -2.07
C LEU A 70 -16.97 8.08 -2.54
N ARG A 71 -16.50 8.58 -3.69
CA ARG A 71 -15.11 8.37 -4.13
C ARG A 71 -14.20 9.37 -3.44
N VAL A 72 -13.13 8.88 -2.83
CA VAL A 72 -12.14 9.73 -2.15
C VAL A 72 -10.74 9.34 -2.62
N PRO A 73 -10.05 10.19 -3.39
CA PRO A 73 -8.64 9.98 -3.68
C PRO A 73 -7.83 9.87 -2.40
N ALA A 74 -6.84 8.99 -2.42
CA ALA A 74 -6.00 8.72 -1.28
C ALA A 74 -5.04 9.88 -1.00
N ARG A 75 -4.49 9.82 0.21
CA ARG A 75 -3.56 10.81 0.74
C ARG A 75 -2.43 11.14 -0.22
N THR A 76 -1.71 10.16 -0.75
CA THR A 76 -0.51 10.43 -1.57
C THR A 76 -0.85 11.28 -2.79
N SER A 77 -1.95 10.97 -3.47
CA SER A 77 -2.42 11.76 -4.61
C SER A 77 -2.85 13.17 -4.25
N SER A 78 -3.59 13.36 -3.15
CA SER A 78 -3.88 14.70 -2.66
C SER A 78 -2.62 15.48 -2.31
N PHE A 79 -1.64 14.81 -1.68
CA PHE A 79 -0.39 15.41 -1.23
C PHE A 79 0.59 15.70 -2.36
N ALA A 80 0.40 15.15 -3.55
CA ALA A 80 1.15 15.53 -4.74
C ALA A 80 0.99 17.03 -5.10
N PHE A 81 -0.06 17.69 -4.59
CA PHE A 81 -0.32 19.12 -4.77
C PHE A 81 0.21 19.99 -3.62
N LYS A 82 0.81 19.39 -2.58
CA LYS A 82 1.32 20.14 -1.43
C LYS A 82 2.37 21.17 -1.87
N GLY A 83 2.18 22.42 -1.46
CA GLY A 83 3.10 23.52 -1.78
C GLY A 83 3.07 23.97 -3.25
N LYS A 84 2.16 23.42 -4.08
CA LYS A 84 1.95 23.86 -5.46
C LYS A 84 0.83 24.89 -5.50
N ASN A 85 0.99 25.92 -6.34
CA ASN A 85 -0.05 26.90 -6.62
C ASN A 85 -0.70 26.55 -7.96
N GLU A 86 -1.66 25.64 -7.94
CA GLU A 86 -2.35 25.11 -9.12
C GLU A 86 -3.85 25.42 -9.06
N ASP A 87 -4.47 25.59 -10.21
CA ASP A 87 -5.90 25.87 -10.33
C ASP A 87 -6.73 24.67 -9.83
N ILE A 88 -7.69 24.93 -8.95
CA ILE A 88 -8.52 23.90 -8.31
C ILE A 88 -9.24 23.00 -9.34
N ARG A 89 -9.57 23.54 -10.52
CA ARG A 89 -10.24 22.79 -11.59
C ARG A 89 -9.29 21.77 -12.22
N ARG A 90 -8.02 22.13 -12.41
CA ARG A 90 -6.99 21.21 -12.90
C ARG A 90 -6.67 20.12 -11.88
N ILE A 91 -6.67 20.47 -10.59
CA ILE A 91 -6.53 19.49 -9.52
C ILE A 91 -7.72 18.51 -9.55
N GLY A 92 -8.94 19.03 -9.71
CA GLY A 92 -10.17 18.25 -9.88
C GLY A 92 -10.09 17.25 -11.03
N ASP A 93 -9.62 17.70 -12.20
CA ASP A 93 -9.43 16.85 -13.38
C ASP A 93 -8.38 15.76 -13.14
N GLN A 94 -7.23 16.11 -12.57
CA GLN A 94 -6.13 15.16 -12.31
C GLN A 94 -6.51 14.09 -11.27
N LEU A 95 -7.26 14.48 -10.25
CA LEU A 95 -7.77 13.56 -9.22
C LEU A 95 -9.09 12.89 -9.61
N ASN A 96 -9.71 13.33 -10.71
CA ASN A 96 -11.01 12.89 -11.20
C ASN A 96 -12.10 13.01 -10.12
N VAL A 97 -12.22 14.22 -9.55
CA VAL A 97 -13.21 14.57 -8.51
C VAL A 97 -14.00 15.82 -8.86
N LYS A 98 -15.23 15.88 -8.36
CA LYS A 98 -16.17 17.01 -8.51
C LYS A 98 -16.06 18.07 -7.43
N THR A 99 -15.59 17.71 -6.23
CA THR A 99 -15.41 18.66 -5.13
C THR A 99 -14.06 18.48 -4.45
N ILE A 100 -13.55 19.58 -3.91
CA ILE A 100 -12.28 19.62 -3.20
C ILE A 100 -12.47 20.32 -1.86
N LEU A 101 -11.99 19.68 -0.80
CA LEU A 101 -11.86 20.24 0.54
C LEU A 101 -10.41 20.71 0.72
N GLU A 102 -10.22 21.98 1.03
CA GLU A 102 -8.92 22.53 1.40
C GLU A 102 -9.06 23.39 2.66
N GLY A 103 -7.93 23.76 3.26
CA GLY A 103 -7.97 24.44 4.54
C GLY A 103 -6.61 24.82 5.10
N SER A 104 -6.64 25.27 6.35
CA SER A 104 -5.45 25.61 7.12
C SER A 104 -5.61 25.25 8.58
N VAL A 105 -4.49 24.94 9.22
CA VAL A 105 -4.41 24.64 10.65
C VAL A 105 -3.40 25.56 11.31
N ARG A 106 -3.80 26.19 12.41
CA ARG A 106 -2.93 27.00 13.26
C ARG A 106 -3.05 26.55 14.70
N LYS A 107 -1.95 26.06 15.26
CA LYS A 107 -1.82 25.74 16.68
C LYS A 107 -1.02 26.82 17.39
N ALA A 108 -1.53 27.27 18.54
CA ALA A 108 -0.84 28.20 19.44
C ALA A 108 -1.07 27.74 20.90
N GLY A 109 -0.06 27.07 21.47
CA GLY A 109 -0.23 26.40 22.76
C GLY A 109 -1.32 25.32 22.67
N ASN A 110 -2.35 25.44 23.50
CA ASN A 110 -3.50 24.53 23.53
C ASN A 110 -4.65 24.95 22.60
N ARG A 111 -4.57 26.12 21.94
CA ARG A 111 -5.62 26.61 21.04
C ARG A 111 -5.35 26.14 19.62
N LEU A 112 -6.41 25.68 18.96
CA LEU A 112 -6.42 25.20 17.59
C LEU A 112 -7.41 26.01 16.78
N ARG A 113 -6.93 26.63 15.69
CA ARG A 113 -7.77 27.25 14.68
C ARG A 113 -7.68 26.47 13.38
N ILE A 114 -8.81 25.96 12.91
CA ILE A 114 -8.93 25.25 11.63
C ILE A 114 -9.86 26.06 10.72
N THR A 115 -9.41 26.34 9.50
CA THR A 115 -10.28 26.87 8.44
C THR A 115 -10.44 25.78 7.40
N ALA A 116 -11.65 25.50 6.97
CA ALA A 116 -11.93 24.50 5.95
C ALA A 116 -12.93 25.07 4.94
N GLN A 117 -12.78 24.72 3.67
CA GLN A 117 -13.67 25.15 2.60
C GLN A 117 -13.85 24.05 1.56
N LEU A 118 -15.10 23.88 1.14
CA LEU A 118 -15.50 22.97 0.07
C LEU A 118 -15.70 23.77 -1.21
N ILE A 119 -15.03 23.34 -2.26
CA ILE A 119 -15.01 24.00 -3.57
C ILE A 119 -15.55 23.03 -4.62
N ASN A 120 -16.38 23.53 -5.52
CA ASN A 120 -16.77 22.81 -6.73
C ASN A 120 -15.60 22.84 -7.72
N ALA A 121 -15.07 21.66 -8.04
CA ALA A 121 -13.91 21.54 -8.91
C ALA A 121 -14.24 21.75 -10.40
N VAL A 122 -15.52 21.88 -10.78
CA VAL A 122 -15.95 22.10 -12.17
C VAL A 122 -15.89 23.58 -12.54
N ASP A 123 -16.45 24.45 -11.70
CA ASP A 123 -16.56 25.90 -11.95
C ASP A 123 -15.64 26.73 -11.06
N GLY A 124 -15.20 26.19 -9.92
CA GLY A 124 -14.35 26.87 -8.93
C GLY A 124 -15.13 27.57 -7.82
N ASP A 125 -16.46 27.41 -7.75
CA ASP A 125 -17.29 28.10 -6.77
C ASP A 125 -17.17 27.48 -5.37
N HIS A 126 -17.21 28.33 -4.34
CA HIS A 126 -17.26 27.88 -2.95
C HIS A 126 -18.65 27.37 -2.60
N LEU A 127 -18.73 26.12 -2.15
CA LEU A 127 -19.96 25.47 -1.70
C LEU A 127 -20.18 25.67 -0.19
N TRP A 128 -19.11 25.66 0.59
CA TRP A 128 -19.14 25.80 2.04
C TRP A 128 -17.79 26.31 2.57
N SER A 129 -17.80 27.07 3.65
CA SER A 129 -16.58 27.48 4.35
C SER A 129 -16.87 27.77 5.83
N GLN A 130 -15.99 27.32 6.72
CA GLN A 130 -16.11 27.56 8.14
C GLN A 130 -14.75 27.67 8.82
N THR A 131 -14.72 28.45 9.91
CA THR A 131 -13.56 28.55 10.80
C THR A 131 -13.94 28.06 12.19
N PHE A 132 -13.14 27.13 12.72
CA PHE A 132 -13.25 26.58 14.05
C PHE A 132 -12.12 27.16 14.90
N ASP A 133 -12.45 27.70 16.08
CA ASP A 133 -11.48 28.21 17.05
C ASP A 133 -11.83 27.63 18.43
N ARG A 134 -11.06 26.62 18.81
CA ARG A 134 -11.35 25.70 19.92
C ARG A 134 -10.06 25.27 20.61
N GLU A 135 -10.18 24.52 21.70
CA GLU A 135 -9.03 23.90 22.34
C GLU A 135 -8.67 22.56 21.67
N MET A 136 -7.41 22.13 21.82
CA MET A 136 -6.92 20.86 21.25
C MET A 136 -7.71 19.64 21.74
N GLN A 137 -8.30 19.72 22.95
CA GLN A 137 -9.18 18.68 23.50
C GLN A 137 -10.46 18.49 22.67
N GLU A 138 -10.87 19.51 21.93
CA GLU A 138 -12.09 19.51 21.11
C GLU A 138 -11.81 19.12 19.64
N VAL A 139 -10.57 18.75 19.29
CA VAL A 139 -10.17 18.45 17.90
C VAL A 139 -11.06 17.40 17.24
N PHE A 140 -11.46 16.37 17.98
CA PHE A 140 -12.33 15.30 17.50
C PHE A 140 -13.75 15.80 17.17
N ALA A 141 -14.28 16.71 17.99
CA ALA A 141 -15.58 17.32 17.77
C ALA A 141 -15.56 18.19 16.50
N ILE A 142 -14.45 18.91 16.27
CA ILE A 142 -14.24 19.70 15.05
C ILE A 142 -14.20 18.78 13.82
N GLN A 143 -13.48 17.66 13.87
CA GLN A 143 -13.43 16.70 12.76
C GLN A 143 -14.80 16.11 12.44
N ASP A 144 -15.57 15.75 13.46
CA ASP A 144 -16.93 15.22 13.29
C ASP A 144 -17.88 16.29 12.72
N GLU A 145 -17.75 17.54 13.16
CA GLU A 145 -18.52 18.68 12.63
C GLU A 145 -18.19 18.95 11.17
N ILE A 146 -16.90 19.06 10.81
CA ILE A 146 -16.45 19.19 9.41
C ILE A 146 -17.03 18.04 8.57
N THR A 147 -16.93 16.79 9.03
CA THR A 147 -17.39 15.65 8.24
C THR A 147 -18.91 15.71 8.00
N ARG A 148 -19.72 16.06 9.01
CA ARG A 148 -21.17 16.23 8.87
C ARG A 148 -21.55 17.36 7.92
N GLU A 149 -20.98 18.55 8.15
CA GLU A 149 -21.27 19.73 7.32
C GLU A 149 -20.95 19.49 5.84
N ILE A 150 -19.84 18.80 5.56
CA ILE A 150 -19.46 18.45 4.19
C ILE A 150 -20.40 17.42 3.59
N VAL A 151 -20.83 16.42 4.35
CA VAL A 151 -21.80 15.41 3.89
C VAL A 151 -23.15 16.06 3.54
N ASP A 152 -23.60 17.00 4.37
CA ASP A 152 -24.82 17.76 4.15
C ASP A 152 -24.69 18.68 2.92
N ALA A 153 -23.55 19.38 2.78
CA ALA A 153 -23.25 20.21 1.61
C ALA A 153 -23.15 19.41 0.30
N LEU A 154 -22.73 18.14 0.36
CA LEU A 154 -22.73 17.21 -0.77
C LEU A 154 -24.11 16.57 -1.01
N GLU A 155 -25.14 16.93 -0.25
CA GLU A 155 -26.50 16.34 -0.30
C GLU A 155 -26.48 14.81 -0.19
N MET A 156 -25.56 14.25 0.59
CA MET A 156 -25.42 12.80 0.74
C MET A 156 -26.34 12.27 1.84
N GLN A 157 -27.09 11.22 1.54
CA GLN A 157 -27.81 10.50 2.58
C GLN A 157 -26.83 9.60 3.35
N LEU A 158 -26.65 9.89 4.63
CA LEU A 158 -25.97 9.01 5.57
C LEU A 158 -26.86 7.81 5.88
N VAL A 159 -26.79 6.76 5.06
CA VAL A 159 -27.55 5.52 5.31
C VAL A 159 -26.99 4.84 6.56
N GLY A 160 -27.76 4.88 7.65
CA GLY A 160 -27.45 4.16 8.89
C GLY A 160 -26.47 4.84 9.85
N ALA A 161 -26.07 6.10 9.62
CA ALA A 161 -25.12 6.78 10.51
C ALA A 161 -25.75 7.41 11.77
N GLY A 162 -27.05 7.75 11.76
CA GLY A 162 -27.72 8.39 12.90
C GLY A 162 -26.91 9.56 13.48
N ASP A 163 -26.90 9.70 14.81
CA ASP A 163 -26.03 10.63 15.57
C ASP A 163 -24.63 10.05 15.90
N GLN A 164 -24.23 8.92 15.31
CA GLN A 164 -22.92 8.35 15.65
C GLN A 164 -21.77 9.17 15.06
N PRO A 165 -20.60 9.26 15.73
CA PRO A 165 -19.41 9.86 15.17
C PRO A 165 -19.08 9.27 13.81
N LEU A 166 -18.99 10.12 12.78
CA LEU A 166 -18.54 9.71 11.44
C LEU A 166 -17.03 9.41 11.44
N GLY A 167 -16.29 10.06 12.36
CA GLY A 167 -14.90 9.75 12.67
C GLY A 167 -14.79 8.64 13.71
N LYS A 168 -14.19 7.51 13.34
CA LYS A 168 -13.63 6.58 14.32
C LYS A 168 -12.21 7.00 14.67
N HIS A 169 -12.10 7.93 15.61
CA HIS A 169 -10.82 8.51 16.04
C HIS A 169 -9.94 7.52 16.81
N GLY A 170 -10.54 6.47 17.39
CA GLY A 170 -9.84 5.41 18.13
C GLY A 170 -9.26 5.83 19.49
N THR A 171 -9.15 7.13 19.74
CA THR A 171 -8.80 7.75 21.03
C THR A 171 -9.53 9.07 21.18
N TYR A 172 -9.71 9.51 22.42
CA TYR A 172 -10.10 10.89 22.77
C TYR A 172 -9.05 11.57 23.65
N ASN A 173 -7.86 10.97 23.77
CA ASN A 173 -6.71 11.55 24.45
C ASN A 173 -5.87 12.34 23.43
N PRO A 174 -5.80 13.68 23.55
CA PRO A 174 -5.09 14.53 22.57
C PRO A 174 -3.58 14.28 22.47
N ASP A 175 -2.95 13.76 23.54
CA ASP A 175 -1.51 13.50 23.55
C ASP A 175 -1.19 12.20 22.80
N ALA A 176 -1.94 11.14 23.07
CA ALA A 176 -1.86 9.89 22.30
C ALA A 176 -2.19 10.12 20.83
N TYR A 177 -3.18 10.99 20.56
CA TYR A 177 -3.58 11.36 19.21
C TYR A 177 -2.47 12.10 18.45
N GLN A 178 -1.84 13.11 19.05
CA GLN A 178 -0.72 13.84 18.41
C GLN A 178 0.44 12.90 18.07
N LEU A 179 0.81 12.00 18.98
CA LEU A 179 1.84 10.98 18.72
C LEU A 179 1.44 10.04 17.57
N TYR A 180 0.16 9.67 17.47
CA TYR A 180 -0.32 8.87 16.35
C TYR A 180 -0.26 9.62 15.02
N LEU A 181 -0.63 10.91 14.98
CA LEU A 181 -0.49 11.73 13.77
C LEU A 181 0.97 11.87 13.35
N GLU A 182 1.87 12.09 14.30
CA GLU A 182 3.32 12.13 14.05
C GLU A 182 3.83 10.79 13.52
N ALA A 183 3.35 9.67 14.08
CA ALA A 183 3.68 8.34 13.60
C ALA A 183 3.28 8.15 12.13
N ARG A 184 2.03 8.51 11.78
CA ARG A 184 1.52 8.47 10.39
C ARG A 184 2.31 9.38 9.46
N TYR A 185 2.62 10.60 9.89
CA TYR A 185 3.46 11.53 9.12
C TYR A 185 4.81 10.90 8.76
N HIS A 186 5.45 10.20 9.71
CA HIS A 186 6.71 9.52 9.46
C HIS A 186 6.57 8.23 8.63
N PHE A 187 5.52 7.43 8.85
CA PHE A 187 5.21 6.25 8.04
C PHE A 187 5.09 6.60 6.55
N ASN A 188 4.38 7.68 6.24
CA ASN A 188 4.13 8.14 4.87
C ASN A 188 5.38 8.64 4.13
N LYS A 189 6.53 8.82 4.82
CA LYS A 189 7.81 9.13 4.16
C LYS A 189 8.43 7.92 3.47
N PHE A 190 8.01 6.70 3.83
CA PHE A 190 8.47 5.46 3.20
C PHE A 190 10.01 5.31 3.19
N THR A 191 10.66 5.67 4.29
CA THR A 191 12.11 5.54 4.50
C THR A 191 12.39 4.75 5.76
N GLY A 192 13.59 4.18 5.89
CA GLY A 192 13.97 3.46 7.12
C GLY A 192 13.89 4.30 8.38
N GLU A 193 14.30 5.57 8.32
CA GLU A 193 14.11 6.51 9.44
C GLU A 193 12.63 6.79 9.71
N GLY A 194 11.81 6.94 8.66
CA GLY A 194 10.36 7.13 8.78
C GLY A 194 9.67 5.96 9.48
N PHE A 195 9.98 4.71 9.10
CA PHE A 195 9.42 3.53 9.76
C PHE A 195 9.85 3.43 11.23
N LYS A 196 11.13 3.70 11.54
CA LYS A 196 11.64 3.71 12.93
C LYS A 196 10.93 4.75 13.79
N ARG A 197 10.80 5.98 13.31
CA ARG A 197 10.05 7.04 14.02
C ARG A 197 8.58 6.69 14.19
N CYS A 198 7.93 6.12 13.17
CA CYS A 198 6.55 5.65 13.32
C CYS A 198 6.43 4.62 14.45
N ILE A 199 7.33 3.63 14.51
CA ILE A 199 7.35 2.62 15.57
C ILE A 199 7.53 3.26 16.95
N GLU A 200 8.44 4.22 17.09
CA GLU A 200 8.68 4.94 18.34
C GLU A 200 7.47 5.75 18.80
N CYS A 201 6.88 6.54 17.90
CA CYS A 201 5.70 7.35 18.20
C CYS A 201 4.49 6.48 18.55
N CYS A 202 4.26 5.37 17.83
CA CYS A 202 3.22 4.40 18.18
C CYS A 202 3.43 3.79 19.57
N LYS A 203 4.67 3.42 19.93
CA LYS A 203 4.97 2.88 21.27
C LYS A 203 4.66 3.90 22.36
N LYS A 204 5.09 5.16 22.21
CA LYS A 204 4.76 6.25 23.15
C LYS A 204 3.26 6.50 23.25
N ALA A 205 2.54 6.46 22.13
CA ALA A 205 1.08 6.60 22.14
C ALA A 205 0.41 5.46 22.93
N LEU A 206 0.93 4.24 22.84
CA LEU A 206 0.43 3.07 23.55
C LEU A 206 0.83 3.03 25.03
N GLU A 207 1.89 3.73 25.43
CA GLU A 207 2.21 3.96 26.85
C GLU A 207 1.17 4.89 27.51
N ILE A 208 0.66 5.86 26.76
CA ILE A 208 -0.39 6.79 27.23
C ILE A 208 -1.78 6.13 27.16
N GLU A 209 -2.10 5.48 26.05
CA GLU A 209 -3.40 4.85 25.79
C GLU A 209 -3.22 3.39 25.32
N PRO A 210 -3.15 2.42 26.25
CA PRO A 210 -2.92 1.01 25.92
C PRO A 210 -4.04 0.33 25.13
N ASN A 211 -5.19 1.00 24.94
CA ASN A 211 -6.32 0.49 24.17
C ASN A 211 -6.47 1.19 22.80
N TYR A 212 -5.44 1.90 22.32
CA TYR A 212 -5.50 2.62 21.05
C TYR A 212 -5.30 1.70 19.84
N ALA A 213 -6.40 1.19 19.29
CA ALA A 213 -6.41 0.20 18.20
C ALA A 213 -5.60 0.63 16.95
N LEU A 214 -5.75 1.89 16.53
CA LEU A 214 -5.07 2.42 15.34
C LEU A 214 -3.54 2.49 15.53
N ALA A 215 -3.06 2.79 16.74
CA ALA A 215 -1.63 2.79 17.04
C ALA A 215 -1.03 1.38 16.95
N TYR A 216 -1.74 0.35 17.42
CA TYR A 216 -1.31 -1.05 17.23
C TYR A 216 -1.30 -1.46 15.75
N ALA A 217 -2.32 -1.06 14.96
CA ALA A 217 -2.36 -1.34 13.53
C ALA A 217 -1.20 -0.65 12.78
N ALA A 218 -0.96 0.63 13.04
CA ALA A 218 0.16 1.39 12.45
C ALA A 218 1.52 0.80 12.84
N LEU A 219 1.68 0.36 14.09
CA LEU A 219 2.89 -0.33 14.55
C LEU A 219 3.15 -1.61 13.75
N SER A 220 2.12 -2.45 13.57
CA SER A 220 2.23 -3.68 12.78
C SER A 220 2.55 -3.38 11.31
N LEU A 221 1.80 -2.49 10.68
CA LEU A 221 2.02 -2.11 9.28
C LEU A 221 3.42 -1.53 9.05
N SER A 222 3.95 -0.74 9.98
CA SER A 222 5.31 -0.17 9.89
C SER A 222 6.40 -1.23 9.91
N PHE A 223 6.28 -2.24 10.77
CA PHE A 223 7.21 -3.37 10.76
C PHE A 223 7.11 -4.15 9.45
N GLN A 224 5.90 -4.46 8.96
CA GLN A 224 5.72 -5.19 7.71
C GLN A 224 6.33 -4.47 6.51
N HIS A 225 6.01 -3.19 6.31
CA HIS A 225 6.56 -2.41 5.21
C HIS A 225 8.07 -2.22 5.37
N GLY A 226 8.52 -1.94 6.60
CA GLY A 226 9.94 -1.83 6.93
C GLY A 226 10.73 -3.10 6.57
N TRP A 227 10.20 -4.29 6.81
CA TRP A 227 10.85 -5.55 6.42
C TRP A 227 10.73 -5.84 4.93
N PHE A 228 9.55 -5.64 4.34
CA PHE A 228 9.30 -5.96 2.93
C PHE A 228 10.22 -5.17 2.00
N TYR A 229 10.39 -3.87 2.27
CA TYR A 229 11.23 -2.97 1.48
C TYR A 229 12.70 -2.94 1.94
N GLY A 230 13.09 -3.77 2.92
CA GLY A 230 14.47 -3.87 3.39
C GLY A 230 14.95 -2.66 4.21
N HIS A 231 14.04 -1.89 4.80
CA HIS A 231 14.36 -0.71 5.60
C HIS A 231 14.62 -1.00 7.09
N LEU A 232 14.27 -2.20 7.55
CA LEU A 232 14.59 -2.74 8.87
C LEU A 232 15.49 -3.96 8.70
N SER A 233 16.36 -4.24 9.66
CA SER A 233 17.32 -5.34 9.62
C SER A 233 16.68 -6.70 9.93
N PHE A 234 17.38 -7.78 9.57
CA PHE A 234 16.93 -9.14 9.89
C PHE A 234 16.90 -9.42 11.40
N GLU A 235 17.89 -8.93 12.14
CA GLU A 235 17.98 -9.14 13.59
C GLU A 235 16.83 -8.42 14.31
N GLU A 236 16.53 -7.18 13.91
CA GLU A 236 15.35 -6.45 14.38
C GLU A 236 14.08 -7.26 14.09
N LYS A 237 13.95 -7.86 12.90
CA LYS A 237 12.80 -8.71 12.57
C LYS A 237 12.65 -9.89 13.53
N LEU A 238 13.70 -10.69 13.70
CA LEU A 238 13.66 -11.89 14.53
C LEU A 238 13.30 -11.57 15.99
N SER A 239 13.79 -10.45 16.52
CA SER A 239 13.53 -10.05 17.90
C SER A 239 12.12 -9.53 18.14
N VAL A 240 11.40 -9.07 17.10
CA VAL A 240 10.08 -8.43 17.26
C VAL A 240 8.94 -9.05 16.46
N ILE A 241 9.16 -10.14 15.71
CA ILE A 241 8.09 -10.80 14.92
C ILE A 241 6.91 -11.29 15.78
N GLY A 242 7.18 -11.84 16.98
CA GLY A 242 6.13 -12.21 17.93
C GLY A 242 5.33 -10.99 18.43
N PRO A 243 5.99 -9.96 19.01
CA PRO A 243 5.35 -8.70 19.37
C PRO A 243 4.58 -8.02 18.23
N HIS A 244 5.09 -8.11 17.00
CA HIS A 244 4.43 -7.62 15.80
C HIS A 244 3.10 -8.33 15.53
N ASP A 245 3.09 -9.66 15.54
CA ASP A 245 1.88 -10.46 15.31
C ASP A 245 0.84 -10.18 16.41
N LEU A 246 1.29 -10.12 17.66
CA LEU A 246 0.43 -9.76 18.80
C LEU A 246 -0.13 -8.34 18.69
N ALA A 247 0.60 -7.39 18.11
CA ALA A 247 0.11 -6.03 17.90
C ALA A 247 -1.06 -6.02 16.90
N ALA A 248 -0.97 -6.73 15.77
CA ALA A 248 -2.06 -6.83 14.81
C ALA A 248 -3.30 -7.52 15.41
N GLU A 249 -3.11 -8.60 16.16
CA GLU A 249 -4.20 -9.30 16.85
C GLU A 249 -4.86 -8.41 17.91
N LYS A 250 -4.05 -7.66 18.67
CA LYS A 250 -4.55 -6.69 19.66
C LYS A 250 -5.32 -5.57 19.00
N ALA A 251 -4.88 -5.05 17.85
CA ALA A 251 -5.57 -4.01 17.10
C ALA A 251 -7.01 -4.43 16.72
N VAL A 252 -7.17 -5.62 16.15
CA VAL A 252 -8.50 -6.17 15.79
C VAL A 252 -9.33 -6.50 17.02
N LYS A 253 -8.72 -6.98 18.11
CA LYS A 253 -9.43 -7.23 19.38
C LYS A 253 -9.99 -5.94 19.98
N LEU A 254 -9.29 -4.82 19.83
CA LEU A 254 -9.71 -3.52 20.34
C LEU A 254 -10.79 -2.89 19.46
N ASP A 255 -10.62 -2.87 18.13
CA ASP A 255 -11.68 -2.48 17.20
C ASP A 255 -11.62 -3.33 15.91
N PRO A 256 -12.55 -4.30 15.74
CA PRO A 256 -12.61 -5.13 14.55
C PRO A 256 -13.29 -4.43 13.36
N ASN A 257 -13.85 -3.25 13.58
CA ASN A 257 -14.63 -2.49 12.61
C ASN A 257 -13.82 -1.31 12.03
N LEU A 258 -12.49 -1.48 11.92
CA LEU A 258 -11.56 -0.59 11.24
C LEU A 258 -10.87 -1.36 10.10
N ALA A 259 -10.71 -0.72 8.94
CA ALA A 259 -10.09 -1.36 7.79
C ALA A 259 -8.59 -1.58 8.03
N GLU A 260 -7.95 -0.66 8.74
CA GLU A 260 -6.55 -0.65 9.11
C GLU A 260 -6.21 -1.83 10.03
N THR A 261 -7.05 -2.11 11.04
CA THR A 261 -6.84 -3.24 11.97
C THR A 261 -6.98 -4.57 11.23
N GLN A 262 -8.01 -4.70 10.40
CA GLN A 262 -8.22 -5.89 9.57
C GLN A 262 -7.10 -6.10 8.56
N THR A 263 -6.58 -5.04 7.94
CA THR A 263 -5.46 -5.11 6.99
C THR A 263 -4.17 -5.53 7.67
N ALA A 264 -3.85 -4.95 8.84
CA ALA A 264 -2.69 -5.36 9.63
C ALA A 264 -2.74 -6.86 9.98
N LEU A 265 -3.89 -7.36 10.43
CA LEU A 265 -4.08 -8.77 10.74
C LEU A 265 -4.02 -9.66 9.48
N ALA A 266 -4.56 -9.19 8.35
CA ALA A 266 -4.48 -9.90 7.08
C ALA A 266 -3.02 -10.08 6.63
N MET A 267 -2.20 -9.03 6.75
CA MET A 267 -0.78 -9.08 6.41
C MET A 267 -0.01 -10.06 7.30
N VAL A 268 -0.22 -10.04 8.62
CA VAL A 268 0.37 -11.03 9.55
C VAL A 268 -0.01 -12.45 9.14
N ARG A 269 -1.30 -12.68 8.88
CA ARG A 269 -1.80 -14.01 8.52
C ARG A 269 -1.23 -14.50 7.20
N PHE A 270 -1.07 -13.60 6.23
CA PHE A 270 -0.54 -13.91 4.92
C PHE A 270 0.97 -14.15 4.93
N TRP A 271 1.75 -13.18 5.43
CA TRP A 271 3.20 -13.19 5.34
C TRP A 271 3.86 -14.02 6.43
N ASN A 272 3.36 -13.98 7.67
CA ASN A 272 4.04 -14.60 8.81
C ASN A 272 3.44 -15.97 9.14
N GLN A 273 2.11 -16.05 9.25
CA GLN A 273 1.44 -17.25 9.78
C GLN A 273 1.08 -18.29 8.72
N ARG A 274 1.10 -17.94 7.43
CA ARG A 274 0.62 -18.80 6.32
C ARG A 274 -0.83 -19.26 6.52
N ASP A 275 -1.66 -18.44 7.15
CA ASP A 275 -3.09 -18.71 7.32
C ASP A 275 -3.86 -17.99 6.20
N TRP A 276 -3.71 -18.51 4.97
CA TRP A 276 -4.19 -17.88 3.74
C TRP A 276 -5.71 -17.66 3.75
N SER A 277 -6.47 -18.65 4.24
CA SER A 277 -7.94 -18.54 4.32
C SER A 277 -8.34 -17.39 5.23
N ARG A 278 -7.76 -17.32 6.44
CA ARG A 278 -8.09 -16.27 7.38
C ARG A 278 -7.51 -14.91 7.01
N ALA A 279 -6.42 -14.88 6.24
CA ALA A 279 -5.90 -13.64 5.66
C ALA A 279 -6.89 -13.04 4.66
N GLU A 280 -7.44 -13.86 3.76
CA GLU A 280 -8.45 -13.43 2.79
C GLU A 280 -9.72 -12.87 3.46
N ASP A 281 -10.21 -13.53 4.51
CA ASP A 281 -11.37 -13.05 5.27
C ASP A 281 -11.13 -11.64 5.84
N CYS A 282 -9.94 -11.40 6.38
CA CYS A 282 -9.53 -10.10 6.90
C CYS A 282 -9.40 -9.05 5.79
N PHE A 283 -8.79 -9.37 4.64
CA PHE A 283 -8.73 -8.45 3.50
C PHE A 283 -10.12 -8.07 2.98
N LYS A 284 -11.01 -9.05 2.78
CA LYS A 284 -12.40 -8.81 2.38
C LYS A 284 -13.13 -7.95 3.41
N GLN A 285 -12.91 -8.20 4.70
CA GLN A 285 -13.51 -7.40 5.75
C GLN A 285 -12.99 -5.95 5.74
N ALA A 286 -11.69 -5.74 5.56
CA ALA A 286 -11.11 -4.40 5.45
C ALA A 286 -11.75 -3.60 4.31
N ILE A 287 -11.88 -4.21 3.12
CA ILE A 287 -12.50 -3.60 1.94
C ILE A 287 -14.00 -3.34 2.16
N ARG A 288 -14.72 -4.23 2.85
CA ARG A 288 -16.13 -3.99 3.22
C ARG A 288 -16.30 -2.82 4.18
N LEU A 289 -15.37 -2.64 5.12
CA LEU A 289 -15.39 -1.55 6.11
C LEU A 289 -15.01 -0.21 5.49
N ASN A 290 -14.05 -0.21 4.57
CA ASN A 290 -13.63 0.97 3.83
C ASN A 290 -13.27 0.60 2.37
N PRO A 291 -14.22 0.75 1.43
CA PRO A 291 -13.98 0.43 0.01
C PRO A 291 -12.95 1.33 -0.68
N ASN A 292 -12.62 2.48 -0.08
CA ASN A 292 -11.62 3.41 -0.61
C ASN A 292 -10.25 3.22 0.09
N TYR A 293 -10.06 2.19 0.93
CA TYR A 293 -8.80 1.97 1.63
C TYR A 293 -7.76 1.27 0.75
N VAL A 294 -6.91 2.08 0.13
CA VAL A 294 -5.91 1.68 -0.86
C VAL A 294 -5.00 0.55 -0.39
N THR A 295 -4.46 0.64 0.83
CA THR A 295 -3.56 -0.38 1.39
C THR A 295 -4.20 -1.76 1.42
N ALA A 296 -5.50 -1.87 1.70
CA ALA A 296 -6.20 -3.15 1.65
C ALA A 296 -6.30 -3.70 0.22
N HIS A 297 -6.61 -2.84 -0.77
CA HIS A 297 -6.67 -3.25 -2.17
C HIS A 297 -5.32 -3.68 -2.72
N GLU A 298 -4.25 -2.94 -2.40
CA GLU A 298 -2.87 -3.27 -2.78
C GLU A 298 -2.47 -4.66 -2.26
N HIS A 299 -2.53 -4.87 -0.94
CA HIS A 299 -2.11 -6.13 -0.35
C HIS A 299 -3.02 -7.31 -0.71
N TYR A 300 -4.33 -7.06 -0.89
CA TYR A 300 -5.24 -8.11 -1.35
C TYR A 300 -4.99 -8.50 -2.81
N SER A 301 -4.62 -7.54 -3.67
CA SER A 301 -4.25 -7.85 -5.05
C SER A 301 -3.04 -8.77 -5.12
N LEU A 302 -2.00 -8.53 -4.31
CA LEU A 302 -0.82 -9.38 -4.22
C LEU A 302 -1.17 -10.77 -3.63
N PHE A 303 -2.00 -10.81 -2.59
CA PHE A 303 -2.52 -12.08 -2.07
C PHE A 303 -3.22 -12.91 -3.17
N LEU A 304 -4.09 -12.27 -3.96
CA LEU A 304 -4.81 -12.91 -5.06
C LEU A 304 -3.87 -13.41 -6.15
N ALA A 305 -2.83 -12.63 -6.48
CA ALA A 305 -1.78 -13.04 -7.42
C ALA A 305 -1.05 -14.30 -6.94
N CYS A 306 -0.64 -14.35 -5.66
CA CYS A 306 -0.05 -15.54 -5.06
C CYS A 306 -1.01 -16.74 -5.00
N ARG A 307 -2.34 -16.48 -4.96
CA ARG A 307 -3.39 -17.51 -5.09
C ARG A 307 -3.76 -17.84 -6.54
N ARG A 308 -3.05 -17.29 -7.53
CA ARG A 308 -3.29 -17.49 -8.97
C ARG A 308 -4.68 -17.04 -9.43
N ARG A 309 -5.29 -16.09 -8.72
CA ARG A 309 -6.58 -15.45 -9.06
C ARG A 309 -6.32 -14.17 -9.83
N THR A 310 -5.73 -14.33 -11.01
CA THR A 310 -5.16 -13.23 -11.83
C THR A 310 -6.15 -12.10 -12.11
N GLU A 311 -7.35 -12.39 -12.60
CA GLU A 311 -8.29 -11.33 -12.97
C GLU A 311 -8.80 -10.55 -11.75
N GLU A 312 -8.97 -11.22 -10.60
CA GLU A 312 -9.33 -10.54 -9.36
C GLU A 312 -8.17 -9.70 -8.82
N ALA A 313 -6.93 -10.21 -8.91
CA ALA A 313 -5.73 -9.47 -8.55
C ALA A 313 -5.60 -8.18 -9.38
N VAL A 314 -5.73 -8.27 -10.70
CA VAL A 314 -5.71 -7.13 -11.62
C VAL A 314 -6.84 -6.14 -11.29
N THR A 315 -8.02 -6.63 -10.95
CA THR A 315 -9.16 -5.78 -10.55
C THR A 315 -8.81 -4.96 -9.31
N HIS A 316 -8.30 -5.58 -8.24
CA HIS A 316 -7.94 -4.86 -7.02
C HIS A 316 -6.74 -3.92 -7.21
N ALA A 317 -5.76 -4.28 -8.05
CA ALA A 317 -4.65 -3.39 -8.41
C ALA A 317 -5.15 -2.13 -9.15
N ARG A 318 -6.08 -2.28 -10.10
CA ARG A 318 -6.71 -1.14 -10.79
C ARG A 318 -7.49 -0.23 -9.83
N TRP A 319 -8.20 -0.82 -8.86
CA TRP A 319 -8.86 -0.02 -7.82
C TRP A 319 -7.85 0.79 -7.00
N ALA A 320 -6.75 0.19 -6.57
CA ALA A 320 -5.69 0.91 -5.84
C ALA A 320 -5.11 2.08 -6.67
N LEU A 321 -4.87 1.86 -7.97
CA LEU A 321 -4.40 2.91 -8.90
C LEU A 321 -5.45 4.01 -9.13
N GLN A 322 -6.74 3.68 -9.20
CA GLN A 322 -7.82 4.67 -9.36
C GLN A 322 -8.03 5.53 -8.11
N LEU A 323 -7.81 4.94 -6.93
CA LEU A 323 -7.90 5.62 -5.65
C LEU A 323 -6.68 6.48 -5.38
N ASP A 324 -5.49 6.10 -5.86
CA ASP A 324 -4.26 6.84 -5.62
C ASP A 324 -3.37 6.98 -6.88
N PRO A 325 -3.88 7.68 -7.91
CA PRO A 325 -3.29 7.70 -9.26
C PRO A 325 -1.93 8.40 -9.37
N LEU A 326 -1.53 9.18 -8.36
CA LEU A 326 -0.27 9.92 -8.32
C LEU A 326 0.72 9.35 -7.30
N SER A 327 0.47 8.15 -6.75
CA SER A 327 1.41 7.47 -5.84
C SER A 327 2.44 6.64 -6.62
N PRO A 328 3.75 7.00 -6.58
CA PRO A 328 4.80 6.17 -7.18
C PRO A 328 4.84 4.76 -6.57
N MET A 329 4.60 4.62 -5.27
CA MET A 329 4.62 3.30 -4.61
C MET A 329 3.49 2.39 -5.08
N ASN A 330 2.29 2.92 -5.31
CA ASN A 330 1.17 2.09 -5.77
C ASN A 330 1.34 1.70 -7.24
N ASN A 331 1.88 2.61 -8.05
CA ASN A 331 2.24 2.31 -9.44
C ASN A 331 3.35 1.23 -9.49
N LEU A 332 4.34 1.29 -8.60
CA LEU A 332 5.36 0.25 -8.45
C LEU A 332 4.76 -1.09 -8.04
N GLY A 333 3.90 -1.11 -7.01
CA GLY A 333 3.22 -2.32 -6.55
C GLY A 333 2.36 -2.97 -7.63
N ALA A 334 1.59 -2.18 -8.38
CA ALA A 334 0.78 -2.66 -9.49
C ALA A 334 1.64 -3.20 -10.65
N ALA A 335 2.73 -2.51 -11.02
CA ALA A 335 3.65 -2.98 -12.05
C ALA A 335 4.30 -4.32 -11.68
N GLY A 336 4.77 -4.46 -10.43
CA GLY A 336 5.34 -5.71 -9.93
C GLY A 336 4.31 -6.85 -9.90
N LEU A 337 3.07 -6.55 -9.51
CA LEU A 337 1.97 -7.51 -9.59
C LEU A 337 1.69 -7.95 -11.02
N TYR A 338 1.63 -7.01 -11.98
CA TYR A 338 1.39 -7.31 -13.39
C TYR A 338 2.50 -8.19 -13.99
N TRP A 339 3.74 -8.00 -13.56
CA TRP A 339 4.83 -8.91 -13.90
C TRP A 339 4.56 -10.33 -13.38
N LEU A 340 4.24 -10.49 -12.10
CA LEU A 340 3.94 -11.80 -11.49
C LEU A 340 2.74 -12.52 -12.12
N VAL A 341 1.76 -11.79 -12.65
CA VAL A 341 0.60 -12.39 -13.33
C VAL A 341 0.71 -12.41 -14.85
N HIS A 342 1.90 -12.15 -15.39
CA HIS A 342 2.24 -12.18 -16.82
C HIS A 342 1.44 -11.20 -17.69
N ARG A 343 0.99 -10.08 -17.12
CA ARG A 343 0.31 -8.97 -17.82
C ARG A 343 1.31 -7.88 -18.20
N TYR A 344 2.26 -8.25 -19.06
CA TYR A 344 3.36 -7.37 -19.46
C TYR A 344 2.92 -6.10 -20.19
N ASP A 345 1.75 -6.14 -20.84
CA ASP A 345 1.08 -4.97 -21.43
C ASP A 345 0.79 -3.91 -20.38
N LEU A 346 0.13 -4.31 -19.28
CA LEU A 346 -0.22 -3.42 -18.18
C LEU A 346 1.03 -2.98 -17.39
N MET A 347 2.00 -3.88 -17.25
CA MET A 347 3.27 -3.58 -16.59
C MET A 347 4.02 -2.43 -17.30
N LEU A 348 4.11 -2.47 -18.63
CA LEU A 348 4.76 -1.42 -19.43
C LEU A 348 4.01 -0.08 -19.31
N GLU A 349 2.68 -0.11 -19.30
CA GLU A 349 1.87 1.09 -19.05
C GLU A 349 2.23 1.74 -17.70
N GLN A 350 2.33 0.93 -16.64
CA GLN A 350 2.69 1.44 -15.31
C GLN A 350 4.15 1.88 -15.22
N ALA A 351 5.08 1.23 -15.92
CA ALA A 351 6.48 1.65 -15.97
C ALA A 351 6.64 3.03 -16.63
N HIS A 352 5.91 3.30 -17.72
CA HIS A 352 5.86 4.64 -18.31
C HIS A 352 5.20 5.64 -17.36
N ARG A 353 4.10 5.26 -16.70
CA ARG A 353 3.45 6.12 -15.72
C ARG A 353 4.37 6.50 -14.56
N LEU A 354 5.16 5.55 -14.04
CA LEU A 354 6.19 5.81 -13.04
C LEU A 354 7.23 6.80 -13.53
N PHE A 355 7.66 6.69 -14.80
CA PHE A 355 8.60 7.62 -15.40
C PHE A 355 8.02 9.05 -15.48
N ASP A 356 6.76 9.18 -15.86
CA ASP A 356 6.05 10.47 -15.92
C ASP A 356 5.85 11.09 -14.52
N LEU A 357 5.59 10.26 -13.50
CA LEU A 357 5.41 10.72 -12.12
C LEU A 357 6.74 11.11 -11.47
N GLU A 358 7.77 10.26 -11.58
CA GLU A 358 9.07 10.45 -10.95
C GLU A 358 10.20 9.76 -11.72
N SER A 359 10.86 10.52 -12.60
CA SER A 359 11.94 10.00 -13.46
C SER A 359 13.25 9.66 -12.72
N ASN A 360 13.38 10.06 -11.45
CA ASN A 360 14.53 9.77 -10.57
C ASN A 360 14.18 8.83 -9.41
N PHE A 361 13.15 8.00 -9.60
CA PHE A 361 12.74 6.99 -8.64
C PHE A 361 13.33 5.62 -9.00
N PHE A 362 13.88 4.89 -8.02
CA PHE A 362 14.47 3.57 -8.27
C PHE A 362 13.45 2.58 -8.88
N GLY A 363 12.18 2.68 -8.45
CA GLY A 363 11.10 1.79 -8.89
C GLY A 363 10.81 1.92 -10.39
N THR A 364 11.00 3.11 -10.96
CA THR A 364 10.85 3.35 -12.41
C THR A 364 11.80 2.46 -13.21
N TYR A 365 13.10 2.53 -12.90
CA TYR A 365 14.10 1.73 -13.60
C TYR A 365 14.04 0.25 -13.23
N TRP A 366 13.58 -0.08 -12.01
CA TRP A 366 13.36 -1.48 -11.64
C TRP A 366 12.28 -2.11 -12.53
N MET A 367 11.13 -1.45 -12.69
CA MET A 367 10.04 -1.96 -13.53
C MET A 367 10.41 -1.95 -15.01
N LEU A 368 11.10 -0.92 -15.52
CA LEU A 368 11.63 -0.93 -16.88
C LEU A 368 12.61 -2.11 -17.10
N GLY A 369 13.49 -2.37 -16.14
CA GLY A 369 14.43 -3.49 -16.20
C GLY A 369 13.74 -4.85 -16.28
N LEU A 370 12.73 -5.09 -15.44
CA LEU A 370 11.93 -6.32 -15.49
C LEU A 370 11.09 -6.42 -16.77
N ALA A 371 10.58 -5.30 -17.31
CA ALA A 371 9.82 -5.28 -18.55
C ALA A 371 10.71 -5.60 -19.77
N HIS A 372 11.87 -4.96 -19.85
CA HIS A 372 12.89 -5.24 -20.87
C HIS A 372 13.40 -6.67 -20.77
N TRP A 373 13.56 -7.22 -19.56
CA TRP A 373 13.90 -8.63 -19.37
C TRP A 373 12.81 -9.53 -19.96
N SER A 374 11.54 -9.26 -19.64
CA SER A 374 10.40 -10.04 -20.15
C SER A 374 10.25 -9.98 -21.68
N GLN A 375 10.80 -8.94 -22.33
CA GLN A 375 10.83 -8.77 -23.78
C GLN A 375 12.10 -9.36 -24.45
N GLY A 376 13.03 -9.91 -23.68
CA GLY A 376 14.31 -10.43 -24.19
C GLY A 376 15.36 -9.35 -24.50
N MET A 377 15.12 -8.09 -24.12
CA MET A 377 16.05 -6.98 -24.31
C MET A 377 17.09 -6.94 -23.18
N HIS A 378 17.96 -7.94 -23.16
CA HIS A 378 18.83 -8.25 -22.02
C HIS A 378 19.81 -7.13 -21.64
N ASP A 379 20.43 -6.45 -22.60
CA ASP A 379 21.38 -5.37 -22.30
C ASP A 379 20.67 -4.15 -21.69
N ALA A 380 19.48 -3.80 -22.20
CA ALA A 380 18.66 -2.73 -21.65
C ALA A 380 18.19 -3.09 -20.23
N ALA A 381 17.73 -4.33 -20.04
CA ALA A 381 17.32 -4.84 -18.73
C ALA A 381 18.44 -4.74 -17.68
N VAL A 382 19.67 -5.15 -18.02
CA VAL A 382 20.82 -5.03 -17.12
C VAL A 382 21.13 -3.56 -16.81
N ALA A 383 21.07 -2.67 -17.81
CA ALA A 383 21.34 -1.25 -17.62
C ALA A 383 20.32 -0.60 -16.67
N ASP A 384 19.03 -0.89 -16.86
CA ASP A 384 17.96 -0.35 -16.03
C ASP A 384 17.99 -0.90 -14.60
N LEU A 385 18.20 -2.21 -14.41
CA LEU A 385 18.34 -2.78 -13.07
C LEU A 385 19.57 -2.23 -12.33
N ARG A 386 20.71 -2.01 -13.02
CA ARG A 386 21.87 -1.31 -12.44
C ARG A 386 21.52 0.12 -12.05
N LYS A 387 20.74 0.84 -12.87
CA LYS A 387 20.28 2.19 -12.55
C LYS A 387 19.36 2.21 -11.33
N ALA A 388 18.45 1.24 -11.20
CA ALA A 388 17.60 1.07 -10.03
C ALA A 388 18.42 0.89 -8.74
N VAL A 389 19.44 0.01 -8.76
CA VAL A 389 20.36 -0.19 -7.63
C VAL A 389 21.13 1.10 -7.30
N MET A 390 21.64 1.81 -8.32
CA MET A 390 22.36 3.09 -8.15
C MET A 390 21.50 4.18 -7.50
N LEU A 391 20.19 4.19 -7.76
CA LEU A 391 19.24 5.13 -7.17
C LEU A 391 18.80 4.74 -5.74
N GLY A 392 19.50 3.80 -5.10
CA GLY A 392 19.19 3.35 -3.75
C GLY A 392 18.10 2.29 -3.69
N GLY A 393 17.85 1.57 -4.79
CA GLY A 393 17.00 0.38 -4.77
C GLY A 393 17.50 -0.64 -3.74
N GLY A 394 16.57 -1.21 -2.98
CA GLY A 394 16.87 -2.16 -1.90
C GLY A 394 17.39 -3.52 -2.39
N PRO A 395 17.21 -4.59 -1.59
CA PRO A 395 17.77 -5.90 -1.93
C PRO A 395 17.05 -6.56 -3.11
N VAL A 396 15.81 -6.18 -3.40
CA VAL A 396 15.01 -6.82 -4.45
C VAL A 396 15.51 -6.50 -5.86
N PRO A 397 15.68 -5.23 -6.29
CA PRO A 397 16.26 -4.93 -7.60
C PRO A 397 17.68 -5.50 -7.79
N LEU A 398 18.46 -5.56 -6.71
CA LEU A 398 19.81 -6.16 -6.73
C LEU A 398 19.75 -7.67 -6.96
N ALA A 399 18.84 -8.38 -6.30
CA ALA A 399 18.63 -9.80 -6.53
C ALA A 399 18.12 -10.10 -7.95
N ASP A 400 17.20 -9.29 -8.48
CA ASP A 400 16.72 -9.41 -9.86
C ASP A 400 17.86 -9.21 -10.87
N LEU A 401 18.74 -8.23 -10.62
CA LEU A 401 19.96 -8.04 -11.43
C LEU A 401 20.85 -9.28 -11.39
N GLY A 402 21.10 -9.84 -10.19
CA GLY A 402 21.90 -11.06 -10.04
C GLY A 402 21.30 -12.25 -10.77
N CYS A 403 19.98 -12.42 -10.67
CA CYS A 403 19.25 -13.49 -11.35
C CYS A 403 19.37 -13.35 -12.88
N LEU A 404 19.10 -12.16 -13.43
CA LEU A 404 19.27 -11.87 -14.85
C LEU A 404 20.71 -12.14 -15.32
N LEU A 405 21.72 -11.67 -14.59
CA LEU A 405 23.13 -11.89 -14.93
C LEU A 405 23.48 -13.39 -14.96
N GLY A 406 22.98 -14.17 -14.01
CA GLY A 406 23.16 -15.63 -14.00
C GLY A 406 22.52 -16.30 -15.22
N ARG A 407 21.30 -15.90 -15.60
CA ARG A 407 20.62 -16.39 -16.82
C ARG A 407 21.34 -16.03 -18.11
N LEU A 408 22.09 -14.92 -18.13
CA LEU A 408 22.93 -14.51 -19.26
C LEU A 408 24.34 -15.14 -19.23
N ASP A 409 24.58 -16.13 -18.36
CA ASP A 409 25.89 -16.79 -18.15
C ASP A 409 27.02 -15.81 -17.72
N ARG A 410 26.66 -14.65 -17.17
CA ARG A 410 27.60 -13.65 -16.61
C ARG A 410 27.94 -14.01 -15.15
N LYS A 411 28.45 -15.24 -14.97
CA LYS A 411 28.61 -15.89 -13.64
C LYS A 411 29.41 -15.08 -12.64
N ALA A 412 30.51 -14.45 -13.06
CA ALA A 412 31.34 -13.64 -12.16
C ALA A 412 30.57 -12.44 -11.59
N GLU A 413 29.75 -11.78 -12.41
CA GLU A 413 28.96 -10.63 -11.97
C GLU A 413 27.78 -11.06 -11.09
N ALA A 414 27.11 -12.17 -11.42
CA ALA A 414 26.06 -12.72 -10.57
C ALA A 414 26.61 -13.21 -9.21
N GLN A 415 27.82 -13.77 -9.17
CA GLN A 415 28.49 -14.10 -7.91
C GLN A 415 28.82 -12.85 -7.09
N GLN A 416 29.27 -11.77 -7.73
CA GLN A 416 29.48 -10.50 -7.04
C GLN A 416 28.19 -9.98 -6.40
N VAL A 417 27.05 -10.09 -7.09
CA VAL A 417 25.75 -9.72 -6.53
C VAL A 417 25.41 -10.52 -5.27
N LEU A 418 25.76 -11.82 -5.18
CA LEU A 418 25.58 -12.59 -3.94
C LEU A 418 26.40 -12.04 -2.78
N GLU A 419 27.63 -11.59 -3.02
CA GLU A 419 28.45 -10.95 -2.00
C GLU A 419 27.87 -9.58 -1.60
N ASP A 420 27.41 -8.79 -2.57
CA ASP A 420 26.79 -7.48 -2.33
C ASP A 420 25.51 -7.64 -1.50
N LEU A 421 24.67 -8.64 -1.79
CA LEU A 421 23.48 -8.97 -1.00
C LEU A 421 23.82 -9.40 0.44
N ARG A 422 24.92 -10.15 0.65
CA ARG A 422 25.37 -10.53 2.00
C ARG A 422 25.89 -9.33 2.77
N GLU A 423 26.62 -8.43 2.12
CA GLU A 423 27.09 -7.19 2.74
C GLU A 423 25.90 -6.30 3.14
N LEU A 424 24.94 -6.14 2.23
CA LEU A 424 23.71 -5.39 2.47
C LEU A 424 22.91 -5.98 3.64
N GLY A 425 22.91 -7.31 3.78
CA GLY A 425 22.31 -8.05 4.88
C GLY A 425 22.80 -7.69 6.29
N LYS A 426 23.95 -7.01 6.41
CA LYS A 426 24.47 -6.50 7.69
C LYS A 426 23.70 -5.29 8.20
N HIS A 427 23.01 -4.57 7.31
CA HIS A 427 22.34 -3.31 7.63
C HIS A 427 20.85 -3.33 7.30
N MET A 428 20.42 -4.23 6.42
CA MET A 428 19.06 -4.33 5.92
C MET A 428 18.59 -5.78 5.92
N TYR A 429 17.27 -5.98 6.02
CA TYR A 429 16.73 -7.32 5.87
C TYR A 429 16.80 -7.77 4.41
N VAL A 430 17.66 -8.74 4.12
CA VAL A 430 17.70 -9.45 2.84
C VAL A 430 17.00 -10.77 3.02
N GLN A 431 15.86 -10.95 2.36
CA GLN A 431 15.10 -12.19 2.47
C GLN A 431 15.91 -13.35 1.89
N PRO A 432 16.08 -14.47 2.61
CA PRO A 432 16.84 -15.62 2.12
C PRO A 432 16.43 -16.12 0.72
N PRO A 433 15.15 -16.12 0.31
CA PRO A 433 14.77 -16.57 -1.02
C PRO A 433 15.37 -15.73 -2.16
N TYR A 434 15.64 -14.44 -1.95
CA TYR A 434 16.29 -13.61 -2.98
C TYR A 434 17.73 -14.09 -3.28
N LEU A 435 18.49 -14.46 -2.24
CA LEU A 435 19.79 -15.11 -2.42
C LEU A 435 19.63 -16.46 -3.17
N GLY A 436 18.58 -17.22 -2.80
CA GLY A 436 18.28 -18.49 -3.44
C GLY A 436 17.97 -18.38 -4.93
N LEU A 437 17.27 -17.33 -5.35
CA LEU A 437 16.95 -17.05 -6.76
C LEU A 437 18.21 -16.74 -7.58
N VAL A 438 19.17 -16.00 -7.01
CA VAL A 438 20.47 -15.76 -7.67
C VAL A 438 21.29 -17.06 -7.73
N HIS A 439 21.35 -17.84 -6.65
CA HIS A 439 21.99 -19.17 -6.65
C HIS A 439 21.37 -20.10 -7.71
N ALA A 440 20.04 -20.13 -7.83
CA ALA A 440 19.35 -20.91 -8.84
C ALA A 440 19.74 -20.50 -10.26
N SER A 441 19.82 -19.19 -10.54
CA SER A 441 20.23 -18.69 -11.85
C SER A 441 21.66 -19.08 -12.26
N LEU A 442 22.52 -19.37 -11.27
CA LEU A 442 23.89 -19.86 -11.45
C LEU A 442 23.97 -21.39 -11.61
N GLY A 443 22.86 -22.11 -11.46
CA GLY A 443 22.81 -23.58 -11.43
C GLY A 443 23.13 -24.19 -10.05
N ASN A 444 23.29 -23.37 -9.01
CA ASN A 444 23.62 -23.78 -7.65
C ASN A 444 22.33 -24.16 -6.88
N HIS A 445 21.67 -25.23 -7.33
CA HIS A 445 20.33 -25.61 -6.84
C HIS A 445 20.33 -26.01 -5.35
N ASP A 446 21.39 -26.66 -4.86
CA ASP A 446 21.48 -27.07 -3.45
C ASP A 446 21.51 -25.86 -2.52
N GLU A 447 22.32 -24.85 -2.85
CA GLU A 447 22.36 -23.57 -2.15
C GLU A 447 21.03 -22.82 -2.27
N ALA A 448 20.39 -22.86 -3.45
CA ALA A 448 19.08 -22.25 -3.65
C ALA A 448 18.01 -22.84 -2.71
N PHE A 449 17.92 -24.17 -2.63
CA PHE A 449 16.98 -24.83 -1.72
C PHE A 449 17.33 -24.63 -0.24
N ALA A 450 18.62 -24.51 0.12
CA ALA A 450 19.02 -24.15 1.48
C ALA A 450 18.54 -22.73 1.84
N CYS A 451 18.66 -21.77 0.91
CA CYS A 451 18.12 -20.43 1.06
C CYS A 451 16.60 -20.43 1.21
N PHE A 452 15.87 -21.21 0.40
CA PHE A 452 14.41 -21.33 0.53
C PHE A 452 13.98 -21.96 1.86
N ALA A 453 14.68 -23.00 2.32
CA ALA A 453 14.44 -23.63 3.62
C ALA A 453 14.62 -22.64 4.78
N ARG A 454 15.69 -21.83 4.76
CA ARG A 454 15.90 -20.74 5.73
C ARG A 454 14.81 -19.69 5.69
N GLY A 455 14.29 -19.36 4.50
CA GLY A 455 13.13 -18.47 4.36
C GLY A 455 11.91 -19.01 5.12
N MET A 456 11.64 -20.32 4.99
CA MET A 456 10.50 -20.97 5.63
C MET A 456 10.58 -21.06 7.16
N GLU A 457 11.77 -20.99 7.75
CA GLU A 457 11.96 -21.03 9.21
C GLU A 457 11.39 -19.79 9.90
N HIS A 458 11.30 -18.67 9.17
CA HIS A 458 10.95 -17.39 9.74
C HIS A 458 9.66 -16.78 9.18
N GLU A 459 9.22 -17.16 7.97
CA GLU A 459 7.97 -16.65 7.36
C GLU A 459 7.59 -17.31 6.00
N ASN A 460 6.49 -16.84 5.41
CA ASN A 460 6.10 -17.09 4.01
C ASN A 460 6.85 -16.17 3.04
N GLY A 461 7.21 -14.94 3.44
CA GLY A 461 8.07 -13.99 2.69
C GLY A 461 7.89 -13.99 1.16
N SER A 462 8.98 -13.76 0.43
CA SER A 462 9.05 -13.91 -1.04
C SER A 462 8.75 -15.33 -1.55
N LEU A 463 8.64 -16.34 -0.68
CA LEU A 463 8.25 -17.69 -1.09
C LEU A 463 6.80 -17.75 -1.59
N ALA A 464 5.93 -16.86 -1.10
CA ALA A 464 4.52 -16.83 -1.49
C ALA A 464 4.30 -16.65 -3.00
N TYR A 465 5.23 -15.99 -3.70
CA TYR A 465 5.20 -15.78 -5.15
C TYR A 465 6.38 -16.47 -5.88
N LEU A 466 7.14 -17.34 -5.21
CA LEU A 466 8.34 -18.00 -5.77
C LEU A 466 8.05 -18.70 -7.11
N ARG A 467 6.90 -19.36 -7.22
CA ARG A 467 6.49 -20.06 -8.44
C ARG A 467 6.41 -19.12 -9.64
N GLU A 468 5.67 -18.02 -9.49
CA GLU A 468 5.45 -17.05 -10.56
C GLU A 468 6.75 -16.29 -10.88
N TYR A 469 7.55 -15.97 -9.86
CA TYR A 469 8.88 -15.42 -10.07
C TYR A 469 9.75 -16.34 -10.94
N CYS A 470 9.85 -17.63 -10.61
CA CYS A 470 10.66 -18.58 -11.37
C CYS A 470 10.20 -18.72 -12.82
N ILE A 471 8.88 -18.59 -13.09
CA ILE A 471 8.34 -18.58 -14.44
C ILE A 471 8.82 -17.32 -15.18
N CYS A 472 8.65 -16.15 -14.58
CA CYS A 472 9.06 -14.89 -15.20
C CYS A 472 10.58 -14.81 -15.43
N ALA A 473 11.39 -15.34 -14.51
CA ALA A 473 12.85 -15.36 -14.60
C ALA A 473 13.41 -16.48 -15.50
N GLY A 474 12.55 -17.37 -16.04
CA GLY A 474 12.97 -18.48 -16.89
C GLY A 474 13.87 -19.50 -16.16
N LEU A 475 13.56 -19.78 -14.90
CA LEU A 475 14.23 -20.76 -14.03
C LEU A 475 13.57 -22.15 -14.14
N ASP A 476 13.39 -22.64 -15.37
CA ASP A 476 12.70 -23.91 -15.65
C ASP A 476 13.43 -25.13 -15.09
N ASP A 477 14.76 -25.05 -15.04
CA ASP A 477 15.64 -26.06 -14.45
C ASP A 477 15.39 -26.22 -12.95
N LEU A 478 15.26 -25.12 -12.21
CA LEU A 478 14.89 -25.15 -10.79
C LEU A 478 13.47 -25.70 -10.60
N ARG A 479 12.51 -25.31 -11.46
CA ARG A 479 11.13 -25.81 -11.38
C ARG A 479 11.01 -27.30 -11.69
N ALA A 480 11.90 -27.84 -12.51
CA ALA A 480 11.98 -29.26 -12.84
C ALA A 480 12.61 -30.11 -11.72
N ASP A 481 13.34 -29.49 -10.77
CA ASP A 481 13.89 -30.20 -9.62
C ASP A 481 12.76 -30.78 -8.75
N PRO A 482 12.79 -32.08 -8.40
CA PRO A 482 11.74 -32.73 -7.58
C PRO A 482 11.48 -32.06 -6.23
N ARG A 483 12.46 -31.31 -5.69
CA ARG A 483 12.31 -30.54 -4.45
C ARG A 483 11.41 -29.33 -4.61
N PHE A 484 11.24 -28.78 -5.82
CA PHE A 484 10.45 -27.58 -6.05
C PHE A 484 8.95 -27.80 -5.83
N PRO A 485 8.28 -28.81 -6.42
CA PRO A 485 6.88 -29.09 -6.09
C PRO A 485 6.66 -29.44 -4.60
N ALA A 486 7.64 -30.12 -3.98
CA ALA A 486 7.59 -30.42 -2.55
C ALA A 486 7.69 -29.15 -1.69
N LEU A 487 8.52 -28.18 -2.08
CA LEU A 487 8.61 -26.86 -1.45
C LEU A 487 7.28 -26.11 -1.57
N LEU A 488 6.70 -25.99 -2.77
CA LEU A 488 5.41 -25.32 -2.99
C LEU A 488 4.30 -25.92 -2.12
N LYS A 489 4.22 -27.26 -2.05
CA LYS A 489 3.26 -27.95 -1.19
C LYS A 489 3.46 -27.62 0.30
N LYS A 490 4.70 -27.54 0.78
CA LYS A 490 4.99 -27.19 2.18
C LYS A 490 4.59 -25.75 2.54
N ILE A 491 4.64 -24.82 1.59
CA ILE A 491 4.25 -23.42 1.80
C ILE A 491 2.77 -23.15 1.48
N GLY A 492 2.01 -24.14 1.02
CA GLY A 492 0.58 -24.00 0.71
C GLY A 492 0.28 -23.38 -0.65
N VAL A 493 1.26 -23.38 -1.56
CA VAL A 493 1.12 -22.95 -2.96
C VAL A 493 0.82 -24.17 -3.82
N GLU A 494 -0.21 -24.07 -4.67
CA GLU A 494 -0.54 -25.12 -5.62
C GLU A 494 0.46 -25.16 -6.77
N ALA A 495 0.93 -26.37 -7.13
CA ALA A 495 1.95 -26.59 -8.16
C ALA A 495 1.52 -26.13 -9.56
#